data_AF-A1S058-F1
#
_entry.id   AF-A1S058-F1
#
_cell.length_a   1.000
_cell.length_b   1.000
_cell.length_c   1.000
_cell.angle_alpha   90.00
_cell.angle_beta   90.00
_cell.angle_gamma   90.00
#
_symmetry.space_group_name_H-M   'P 1'
#
loop_
_entity.id
_entity.type
_entity.pdbx_description
1 polymer ?
#
loop_
_entity_poly.entity_id
_entity_poly.type
_entity_poly.pdbx_seq_one_letter_code
_entity_poly.pdbx_strand_id
1 'polypeptide(L)'
;MLPFYLRTTVGRPLVGCFTEVPSLPFIKSKKYSCLVAGVALLEKAGYLGADVEMLVERVNEIYRKSGGAVQLTLLGEPARPYPYARFEGVVVRGPPVSESRFRAVEEVPHRELVYAVDAAARVLFDAGSFKIVSAKVAAGAWRGVERVKIFDPVKRVRVVESLDEAGDWLAEVELEAALRFAKENPGALILLDRPLFFRSGSRARRVFKALVERDWRVVGIPKSSSIRLSSGESAVGYVARLGNRLFKGLPWAYYPLLEGERLGGVGLGVGAARLSPDAAAFRVDVTWELAVRADFDYLAGMLAYLQDFTSPGYPLPLKIVHNLSRISDDELSMDRELLLEELGVGRAESAGRRLLEDSGGSEFKSKYLWGGVG
;
A
#
# COMPACT_ATOMS: atom_id res chain seq x y z
N MET A 1 63.67 30.42 -10.90
CA MET A 1 63.83 31.15 -12.18
C MET A 1 62.55 31.93 -12.46
N LEU A 2 62.64 33.26 -12.51
CA LEU A 2 61.84 34.11 -13.41
C LEU A 2 62.44 33.99 -14.83
N PRO A 3 61.84 34.47 -15.95
CA PRO A 3 60.95 35.64 -16.14
C PRO A 3 59.69 35.32 -17.00
N PHE A 4 58.84 36.21 -17.56
CA PHE A 4 58.93 37.64 -17.95
C PHE A 4 57.57 38.39 -17.81
N TYR A 5 57.64 39.72 -17.77
CA TYR A 5 56.51 40.68 -17.74
C TYR A 5 56.05 41.10 -19.15
N LEU A 6 54.80 41.61 -19.27
CA LEU A 6 54.53 42.96 -19.82
C LEU A 6 53.09 43.44 -19.54
N ARG A 7 52.94 44.76 -19.35
CA ARG A 7 51.68 45.45 -18.99
C ARG A 7 51.76 46.91 -19.49
N THR A 8 50.79 47.37 -20.27
CA THR A 8 50.59 48.79 -20.66
C THR A 8 49.11 49.11 -20.86
N THR A 9 48.77 50.38 -21.03
CA THR A 9 47.55 50.97 -20.46
C THR A 9 46.92 52.08 -21.33
N VAL A 10 45.61 52.33 -21.13
CA VAL A 10 44.85 53.59 -21.40
C VAL A 10 44.45 53.91 -22.86
N GLY A 11 43.17 54.33 -23.05
CA GLY A 11 42.72 55.09 -24.23
C GLY A 11 41.24 54.96 -24.63
N ARG A 12 40.35 55.82 -24.11
CA ARG A 12 39.10 56.27 -24.80
C ARG A 12 39.44 57.49 -25.68
N PRO A 13 38.64 57.94 -26.68
CA PRO A 13 37.17 57.90 -26.82
C PRO A 13 36.74 57.24 -28.18
N LEU A 14 35.61 57.48 -28.88
CA LEU A 14 34.57 58.53 -28.90
C LEU A 14 33.15 57.99 -29.31
N VAL A 15 32.30 58.88 -29.82
CA VAL A 15 30.84 58.79 -30.13
C VAL A 15 30.53 58.29 -31.55
N GLY A 16 29.39 57.63 -31.73
CA GLY A 16 28.69 57.40 -33.01
C GLY A 16 27.22 56.97 -32.79
N CYS A 17 26.27 57.51 -33.54
CA CYS A 17 24.81 57.42 -33.26
C CYS A 17 24.02 56.54 -34.26
N PHE A 18 22.77 56.20 -33.87
CA PHE A 18 21.68 55.59 -34.68
C PHE A 18 21.91 54.11 -35.10
N THR A 19 20.89 53.23 -35.20
CA THR A 19 19.43 53.40 -35.33
C THR A 19 18.65 52.22 -34.69
N GLU A 20 17.32 52.35 -34.54
CA GLU A 20 16.39 51.34 -34.02
C GLU A 20 16.14 50.15 -34.99
N VAL A 21 15.96 48.93 -34.45
CA VAL A 21 15.17 47.82 -35.04
C VAL A 21 14.72 46.84 -33.92
N PRO A 22 13.70 45.98 -34.10
CA PRO A 22 12.57 45.97 -33.16
C PRO A 22 12.46 44.72 -32.26
N SER A 23 11.45 44.76 -31.39
CA SER A 23 11.04 43.72 -30.45
C SER A 23 10.74 42.35 -31.09
N LEU A 24 11.31 41.30 -30.51
CA LEU A 24 10.92 39.89 -30.75
C LEU A 24 9.89 39.42 -29.70
N PRO A 25 8.92 38.56 -30.08
CA PRO A 25 7.80 38.22 -29.21
C PRO A 25 8.18 37.25 -28.09
N PHE A 26 7.68 37.54 -26.88
CA PHE A 26 7.88 36.74 -25.68
C PHE A 26 7.07 35.43 -25.76
N ILE A 27 7.69 34.32 -26.14
CA ILE A 27 7.05 33.00 -26.18
C ILE A 27 6.80 32.50 -24.75
N LYS A 28 5.66 32.89 -24.17
CA LYS A 28 5.16 32.29 -22.92
C LYS A 28 4.92 30.80 -23.14
N SER A 29 5.70 29.95 -22.47
CA SER A 29 5.62 28.51 -22.67
C SER A 29 4.31 27.93 -22.12
N LYS A 30 3.70 26.98 -22.85
CA LYS A 30 2.44 26.29 -22.47
C LYS A 30 2.45 25.63 -21.09
N LYS A 31 3.63 25.42 -20.47
CA LYS A 31 3.74 24.86 -19.12
C LYS A 31 3.25 25.83 -18.04
N TYR A 32 3.49 27.14 -18.19
CA TYR A 32 3.04 28.12 -17.19
C TYR A 32 1.52 28.36 -17.25
N SER A 33 0.90 28.32 -18.43
CA SER A 33 -0.55 28.54 -18.56
C SER A 33 -1.39 27.44 -17.89
N CYS A 34 -0.94 26.18 -17.91
CA CYS A 34 -1.66 25.08 -17.27
C CYS A 34 -1.56 25.13 -15.74
N LEU A 35 -0.41 25.55 -15.19
CA LEU A 35 -0.21 25.72 -13.75
C LEU A 35 -1.10 26.83 -13.18
N VAL A 36 -1.08 28.02 -13.79
CA VAL A 36 -1.91 29.16 -13.37
C VAL A 36 -3.40 28.84 -13.47
N ALA A 37 -3.83 28.11 -14.51
CA ALA A 37 -5.23 27.67 -14.64
C ALA A 37 -5.66 26.66 -13.55
N GLY A 38 -4.74 25.80 -13.10
CA GLY A 38 -5.01 24.83 -12.02
C GLY A 38 -5.13 25.48 -10.65
N VAL A 39 -4.24 26.44 -10.32
CA VAL A 39 -4.31 27.21 -9.06
C VAL A 39 -5.64 27.98 -9.00
N ALA A 40 -5.98 28.71 -10.06
CA ALA A 40 -7.22 29.50 -10.13
C ALA A 40 -8.53 28.68 -10.05
N LEU A 41 -8.48 27.36 -10.30
CA LEU A 41 -9.63 26.46 -10.10
C LEU A 41 -9.76 26.00 -8.64
N LEU A 42 -8.64 25.78 -7.94
CA LEU A 42 -8.63 25.44 -6.52
C LEU A 42 -8.94 26.66 -5.64
N GLU A 43 -8.48 27.85 -6.02
CA GLU A 43 -8.89 29.10 -5.37
C GLU A 43 -10.40 29.32 -5.44
N LYS A 44 -11.03 29.05 -6.60
CA LYS A 44 -12.49 29.08 -6.76
C LYS A 44 -13.23 28.01 -5.95
N ALA A 45 -12.54 26.95 -5.53
CA ALA A 45 -13.08 25.94 -4.63
C ALA A 45 -12.90 26.32 -3.13
N GLY A 46 -12.33 27.49 -2.84
CA GLY A 46 -12.17 28.02 -1.48
C GLY A 46 -10.80 27.78 -0.84
N TYR A 47 -9.82 27.22 -1.56
CA TYR A 47 -8.45 27.06 -1.06
C TYR A 47 -7.65 28.36 -1.19
N LEU A 48 -6.74 28.64 -0.25
CA LEU A 48 -5.86 29.81 -0.32
C LEU A 48 -4.80 29.60 -1.41
N GLY A 49 -4.62 30.58 -2.31
CA GLY A 49 -3.65 30.51 -3.41
C GLY A 49 -2.23 30.16 -2.95
N ALA A 50 -1.77 30.79 -1.86
CA ALA A 50 -0.46 30.51 -1.26
C ALA A 50 -0.32 29.05 -0.78
N ASP A 51 -1.36 28.46 -0.20
CA ASP A 51 -1.34 27.06 0.24
C ASP A 51 -1.32 26.10 -0.96
N VAL A 52 -2.04 26.44 -2.03
CA VAL A 52 -2.04 25.68 -3.29
C VAL A 52 -0.68 25.78 -3.98
N GLU A 53 -0.05 26.96 -4.01
CA GLU A 53 1.30 27.16 -4.53
C GLU A 53 2.33 26.38 -3.70
N MET A 54 2.29 26.48 -2.37
CA MET A 54 3.15 25.70 -1.47
C MET A 54 2.95 24.18 -1.64
N LEU A 55 1.71 23.71 -1.80
CA LEU A 55 1.41 22.31 -2.09
C LEU A 55 1.99 21.89 -3.45
N VAL A 56 1.79 22.68 -4.49
CA VAL A 56 2.30 22.41 -5.85
C VAL A 56 3.83 22.43 -5.86
N GLU A 57 4.48 23.38 -5.18
CA GLU A 57 5.92 23.41 -5.00
C GLU A 57 6.39 22.18 -4.22
N ARG A 58 5.75 21.83 -3.11
CA ARG A 58 6.12 20.67 -2.29
C ARG A 58 5.91 19.34 -3.02
N VAL A 59 4.86 19.19 -3.83
CA VAL A 59 4.64 18.01 -4.67
C VAL A 59 5.69 17.95 -5.79
N ASN A 60 5.97 19.07 -6.47
CA ASN A 60 7.05 19.16 -7.45
C ASN A 60 8.42 18.87 -6.82
N GLU A 61 8.68 19.36 -5.61
CA GLU A 61 9.90 19.11 -4.85
C GLU A 61 9.98 17.64 -4.44
N ILE A 62 8.88 17.02 -4.00
CA ILE A 62 8.82 15.58 -3.76
C ILE A 62 9.21 14.85 -5.03
N TYR A 63 8.62 15.13 -6.21
CA TYR A 63 8.99 14.42 -7.44
C TYR A 63 10.40 14.76 -7.96
N ARG A 64 10.92 15.98 -7.75
CA ARG A 64 12.28 16.39 -8.16
C ARG A 64 13.39 15.89 -7.22
N LYS A 65 13.17 15.90 -5.90
CA LYS A 65 14.12 15.37 -4.89
C LYS A 65 14.04 13.85 -4.76
N SER A 66 12.85 13.26 -4.94
CA SER A 66 12.70 11.81 -5.09
C SER A 66 13.41 11.34 -6.36
N GLY A 67 13.17 11.99 -7.50
CA GLY A 67 13.93 11.81 -8.74
C GLY A 67 15.33 12.41 -8.66
N GLY A 68 16.06 12.10 -7.57
CA GLY A 68 17.37 12.61 -7.24
C GLY A 68 18.35 12.45 -8.39
N ALA A 69 19.34 13.36 -8.41
CA ALA A 69 20.33 13.50 -9.48
C ALA A 69 20.67 12.15 -10.10
N VAL A 70 20.31 12.00 -11.38
CA VAL A 70 20.35 10.74 -12.15
C VAL A 70 21.63 10.01 -11.79
N GLN A 71 21.53 8.95 -10.97
CA GLN A 71 22.72 8.27 -10.46
C GLN A 71 23.45 7.72 -11.67
N LEU A 72 24.64 8.25 -11.97
CA LEU A 72 25.39 7.77 -13.11
C LEU A 72 26.13 6.48 -12.70
N THR A 73 26.14 5.49 -13.59
CA THR A 73 27.06 4.35 -13.47
C THR A 73 28.51 4.85 -13.56
N LEU A 74 29.48 3.98 -13.25
CA LEU A 74 30.90 4.27 -13.47
C LEU A 74 31.24 4.58 -14.96
N LEU A 75 30.31 4.30 -15.88
CA LEU A 75 30.41 4.57 -17.31
C LEU A 75 29.69 5.87 -17.74
N GLY A 76 29.08 6.61 -16.81
CA GLY A 76 28.34 7.85 -17.10
C GLY A 76 26.89 7.64 -17.56
N GLU A 77 26.35 6.42 -17.49
CA GLU A 77 24.98 6.12 -17.92
C GLU A 77 23.95 6.30 -16.79
N PRO A 78 22.69 6.67 -17.07
CA PRO A 78 21.61 6.66 -16.09
C PRO A 78 21.40 5.28 -15.43
N ALA A 79 21.71 5.16 -14.15
CA ALA A 79 21.44 3.96 -13.38
C ALA A 79 19.93 3.72 -13.30
N ARG A 80 19.52 2.50 -13.63
CA ARG A 80 18.11 2.10 -13.55
C ARG A 80 17.65 2.18 -12.10
N PRO A 81 16.46 2.76 -11.82
CA PRO A 81 15.98 2.87 -10.46
C PRO A 81 15.73 1.47 -9.87
N TYR A 82 16.04 1.30 -8.60
CA TYR A 82 15.82 0.04 -7.88
C TYR A 82 14.78 0.21 -6.78
N PRO A 83 13.88 -0.77 -6.57
CA PRO A 83 12.92 -0.74 -5.48
C PRO A 83 13.61 -0.91 -4.13
N TYR A 84 13.08 -0.24 -3.11
CA TYR A 84 13.42 -0.45 -1.72
C TYR A 84 12.20 -0.26 -0.82
N ALA A 85 12.25 -0.86 0.35
CA ALA A 85 11.32 -0.61 1.44
C ALA A 85 12.07 -0.54 2.77
N ARG A 86 11.49 0.20 3.72
CA ARG A 86 12.01 0.30 5.09
C ARG A 86 11.06 -0.43 6.02
N PHE A 87 11.58 -1.43 6.74
CA PHE A 87 10.86 -2.20 7.74
C PHE A 87 11.70 -2.20 9.02
N GLU A 88 11.13 -1.73 10.14
CA GLU A 88 11.81 -1.73 11.45
C GLU A 88 13.20 -1.07 11.44
N GLY A 89 13.34 0.02 10.67
CA GLY A 89 14.61 0.73 10.46
C GLY A 89 15.53 0.09 9.41
N VAL A 90 15.39 -1.21 9.12
CA VAL A 90 16.16 -1.92 8.09
C VAL A 90 15.67 -1.52 6.69
N VAL A 91 16.60 -1.24 5.78
CA VAL A 91 16.29 -0.97 4.36
C VAL A 91 16.57 -2.21 3.53
N VAL A 92 15.51 -2.79 2.99
CA VAL A 92 15.57 -3.89 2.01
C VAL A 92 15.62 -3.26 0.62
N ARG A 93 16.57 -3.67 -0.21
CA ARG A 93 16.68 -3.25 -1.62
C ARG A 93 16.43 -4.47 -2.51
N GLY A 94 15.60 -4.28 -3.53
CA GLY A 94 15.46 -5.24 -4.61
C GLY A 94 16.32 -4.86 -5.82
N PRO A 95 16.32 -5.69 -6.87
CA PRO A 95 17.16 -5.47 -8.03
C PRO A 95 16.62 -4.35 -8.95
N PRO A 96 17.48 -3.62 -9.70
CA PRO A 96 17.07 -2.52 -10.58
C PRO A 96 15.97 -2.91 -11.56
N VAL A 97 14.99 -2.03 -11.78
CA VAL A 97 13.82 -2.32 -12.63
C VAL A 97 14.25 -2.58 -14.07
N SER A 98 13.73 -3.65 -14.68
CA SER A 98 14.09 -4.07 -16.03
C SER A 98 12.90 -4.67 -16.77
N GLU A 99 12.74 -4.31 -18.06
CA GLU A 99 11.64 -4.76 -18.91
C GLU A 99 11.64 -6.29 -19.10
N SER A 100 12.81 -6.93 -19.03
CA SER A 100 12.98 -8.40 -19.11
C SER A 100 12.32 -9.21 -17.98
N ARG A 101 11.88 -8.55 -16.90
CA ARG A 101 11.17 -9.17 -15.76
C ARG A 101 9.65 -9.14 -15.86
N PHE A 102 9.11 -8.50 -16.89
CA PHE A 102 7.69 -8.65 -17.16
C PHE A 102 7.39 -10.00 -17.81
N ARG A 103 6.23 -10.56 -17.47
CA ARG A 103 5.60 -11.71 -18.14
C ARG A 103 4.18 -11.31 -18.51
N ALA A 104 3.73 -11.75 -19.68
CA ALA A 104 2.30 -11.73 -19.98
C ALA A 104 1.61 -12.69 -19.01
N VAL A 105 0.39 -12.35 -18.56
CA VAL A 105 -0.41 -13.23 -17.72
C VAL A 105 -1.62 -13.68 -18.52
N GLU A 106 -1.74 -14.98 -18.69
CA GLU A 106 -2.96 -15.65 -19.16
C GLU A 106 -3.64 -16.27 -17.94
N GLU A 107 -4.97 -16.40 -17.99
CA GLU A 107 -5.70 -17.10 -16.93
C GLU A 107 -5.30 -18.58 -16.91
N VAL A 108 -5.04 -19.12 -15.72
CA VAL A 108 -4.69 -20.53 -15.52
C VAL A 108 -5.85 -21.22 -14.80
N PRO A 109 -6.75 -21.93 -15.51
CA PRO A 109 -7.84 -22.67 -14.91
C PRO A 109 -7.33 -23.75 -13.96
N HIS A 110 -7.78 -23.72 -12.69
CA HIS A 110 -7.40 -24.69 -11.68
C HIS A 110 -8.61 -25.15 -10.83
N ARG A 111 -8.50 -26.33 -10.23
CA ARG A 111 -9.47 -26.86 -9.23
C ARG A 111 -8.90 -26.98 -7.82
N GLU A 112 -7.72 -26.39 -7.63
CA GLU A 112 -7.05 -26.30 -6.33
C GLU A 112 -7.91 -25.58 -5.30
N LEU A 113 -7.79 -26.00 -4.04
CA LEU A 113 -8.52 -25.42 -2.93
C LEU A 113 -7.87 -24.10 -2.54
N VAL A 114 -8.66 -23.03 -2.55
CA VAL A 114 -8.25 -21.67 -2.18
C VAL A 114 -9.03 -21.24 -0.95
N TYR A 115 -8.34 -20.80 0.09
CA TYR A 115 -8.93 -20.07 1.20
C TYR A 115 -8.68 -18.58 1.02
N ALA A 116 -9.71 -17.76 1.19
CA ALA A 116 -9.53 -16.32 1.39
C ALA A 116 -9.95 -15.99 2.82
N VAL A 117 -9.17 -15.13 3.47
CA VAL A 117 -9.45 -14.61 4.83
C VAL A 117 -9.21 -13.10 4.83
N ASP A 118 -10.13 -12.35 5.41
CA ASP A 118 -9.96 -10.92 5.71
C ASP A 118 -10.52 -10.62 7.10
N ALA A 119 -9.99 -9.58 7.74
CA ALA A 119 -10.45 -9.11 9.03
C ALA A 119 -10.51 -7.58 9.09
N ALA A 120 -11.66 -7.05 9.48
CA ALA A 120 -11.82 -5.63 9.76
C ALA A 120 -11.91 -5.38 11.27
N ALA A 121 -11.52 -4.18 11.71
CA ALA A 121 -11.68 -3.73 13.09
C ALA A 121 -12.41 -2.39 13.19
N ARG A 122 -13.17 -2.20 14.27
CA ARG A 122 -13.78 -0.92 14.67
C ARG A 122 -13.57 -0.72 16.17
N VAL A 123 -13.36 0.53 16.57
CA VAL A 123 -13.31 0.91 17.99
C VAL A 123 -14.74 0.90 18.54
N LEU A 124 -14.99 0.07 19.56
CA LEU A 124 -16.24 0.11 20.33
C LEU A 124 -16.24 1.32 21.25
N PHE A 125 -15.19 1.49 22.05
CA PHE A 125 -15.06 2.61 22.99
C PHE A 125 -13.63 3.13 22.98
N ASP A 126 -13.45 4.45 22.94
CA ASP A 126 -12.17 5.10 23.22
C ASP A 126 -12.24 5.68 24.64
N ALA A 127 -11.34 5.33 25.54
CA ALA A 127 -11.26 5.89 26.90
C ALA A 127 -10.09 6.88 27.04
N GLY A 128 -9.49 7.30 25.91
CA GLY A 128 -8.28 8.11 25.86
C GLY A 128 -7.02 7.31 26.17
N SER A 129 -6.93 6.75 27.38
CA SER A 129 -5.80 5.93 27.87
C SER A 129 -5.77 4.51 27.27
N PHE A 130 -6.93 3.96 26.94
CA PHE A 130 -7.08 2.70 26.22
C PHE A 130 -8.25 2.78 25.22
N LYS A 131 -8.35 1.79 24.35
CA LYS A 131 -9.46 1.59 23.40
C LYS A 131 -9.97 0.16 23.52
N ILE A 132 -11.27 -0.03 23.47
CA ILE A 132 -11.90 -1.33 23.27
C ILE A 132 -12.18 -1.49 21.78
N VAL A 133 -11.65 -2.54 21.16
CA VAL A 133 -11.73 -2.76 19.71
C VAL A 133 -12.42 -4.08 19.43
N SER A 134 -13.41 -4.06 18.54
CA SER A 134 -14.03 -5.25 17.94
C SER A 134 -13.35 -5.55 16.62
N ALA A 135 -13.01 -6.82 16.38
CA ALA A 135 -12.49 -7.33 15.12
C ALA A 135 -13.43 -8.43 14.60
N LYS A 136 -13.74 -8.40 13.31
CA LYS A 136 -14.62 -9.36 12.63
C LYS A 136 -13.85 -10.03 11.50
N VAL A 137 -13.65 -11.34 11.62
CA VAL A 137 -12.95 -12.16 10.62
C VAL A 137 -13.98 -12.85 9.75
N ALA A 138 -13.84 -12.74 8.44
CA ALA A 138 -14.60 -13.52 7.47
C ALA A 138 -13.66 -14.41 6.66
N ALA A 139 -14.17 -15.59 6.27
CA ALA A 139 -13.42 -16.54 5.47
C ALA A 139 -14.31 -17.32 4.51
N GLY A 140 -13.72 -17.85 3.46
CA GLY A 140 -14.37 -18.77 2.54
C GLY A 140 -13.39 -19.74 1.89
N ALA A 141 -13.94 -20.75 1.22
CA ALA A 141 -13.23 -21.76 0.46
C ALA A 141 -13.76 -21.81 -0.98
N TRP A 142 -12.84 -21.90 -1.95
CA TRP A 142 -13.11 -21.95 -3.38
C TRP A 142 -12.33 -23.09 -4.05
N ARG A 143 -12.80 -23.56 -5.21
CA ARG A 143 -12.06 -24.44 -6.12
C ARG A 143 -12.11 -23.85 -7.52
N GLY A 144 -11.08 -23.09 -7.87
CA GLY A 144 -11.18 -22.15 -9.00
C GLY A 144 -12.26 -21.10 -8.72
N VAL A 145 -13.06 -20.77 -9.74
CA VAL A 145 -14.21 -19.83 -9.59
C VAL A 145 -15.36 -20.37 -8.73
N GLU A 146 -15.42 -21.68 -8.46
CA GLU A 146 -16.53 -22.30 -7.71
C GLU A 146 -16.38 -22.04 -6.20
N ARG A 147 -17.39 -21.40 -5.60
CA ARG A 147 -17.45 -21.15 -4.14
C ARG A 147 -17.93 -22.40 -3.41
N VAL A 148 -17.01 -23.11 -2.75
CA VAL A 148 -17.29 -24.34 -2.00
C VAL A 148 -18.00 -24.05 -0.67
N LYS A 149 -17.53 -23.05 0.08
CA LYS A 149 -18.08 -22.71 1.40
C LYS A 149 -17.80 -21.26 1.77
N ILE A 150 -18.75 -20.61 2.45
CA ILE A 150 -18.49 -19.43 3.27
C ILE A 150 -18.56 -19.88 4.73
N PHE A 151 -17.67 -19.37 5.58
CA PHE A 151 -17.70 -19.61 7.01
C PHE A 151 -18.36 -18.41 7.71
N ASP A 152 -19.15 -18.68 8.74
CA ASP A 152 -19.79 -17.63 9.52
C ASP A 152 -18.74 -16.69 10.13
N PRO A 153 -18.89 -15.36 9.98
CA PRO A 153 -17.91 -14.42 10.53
C PRO A 153 -17.79 -14.53 12.04
N VAL A 154 -16.55 -14.48 12.54
CA VAL A 154 -16.25 -14.56 13.97
C VAL A 154 -15.84 -13.18 14.48
N LYS A 155 -16.54 -12.68 15.50
CA LYS A 155 -16.12 -11.49 16.25
C LYS A 155 -15.13 -11.85 17.36
N ARG A 156 -14.18 -10.96 17.60
CA ARG A 156 -13.21 -10.96 18.70
C ARG A 156 -13.18 -9.55 19.29
N VAL A 157 -13.03 -9.42 20.61
CA VAL A 157 -12.93 -8.12 21.28
C VAL A 157 -11.64 -8.08 22.12
N ARG A 158 -11.00 -6.91 22.20
CA ARG A 158 -9.80 -6.70 23.02
C ARG A 158 -9.67 -5.24 23.48
N VAL A 159 -9.09 -5.05 24.66
CA VAL A 159 -8.58 -3.76 25.14
C VAL A 159 -7.15 -3.57 24.64
N VAL A 160 -6.86 -2.40 24.06
CA VAL A 160 -5.54 -2.03 23.51
C VAL A 160 -5.17 -0.60 23.93
N GLU A 161 -3.89 -0.32 24.09
CA GLU A 161 -3.39 1.00 24.49
C GLU A 161 -3.16 1.93 23.27
N SER A 162 -2.98 1.35 22.08
CA SER A 162 -2.64 2.11 20.86
C SER A 162 -3.25 1.52 19.58
N LEU A 163 -3.33 2.34 18.53
CA LEU A 163 -3.72 1.88 17.19
C LEU A 163 -2.68 0.91 16.58
N ASP A 164 -1.40 1.07 16.95
CA ASP A 164 -0.33 0.16 16.52
C ASP A 164 -0.48 -1.24 17.15
N GLU A 165 -0.95 -1.33 18.40
CA GLU A 165 -1.30 -2.60 19.03
C GLU A 165 -2.58 -3.18 18.40
N ALA A 166 -3.59 -2.34 18.13
CA ALA A 166 -4.81 -2.74 17.44
C ALA A 166 -4.51 -3.37 16.06
N GLY A 167 -3.58 -2.78 15.31
CA GLY A 167 -3.11 -3.30 14.02
C GLY A 167 -2.39 -4.64 14.14
N ASP A 168 -1.46 -4.79 15.09
CA ASP A 168 -0.76 -6.06 15.34
C ASP A 168 -1.72 -7.17 15.83
N TRP A 169 -2.75 -6.82 16.60
CA TRP A 169 -3.77 -7.77 17.07
C TRP A 169 -4.78 -8.16 15.98
N LEU A 170 -5.24 -7.21 15.16
CA LEU A 170 -6.01 -7.51 13.95
C LEU A 170 -5.18 -8.40 13.00
N ALA A 171 -3.87 -8.17 12.96
CA ALA A 171 -2.97 -8.99 12.18
C ALA A 171 -2.95 -10.45 12.69
N GLU A 172 -2.76 -10.64 13.99
CA GLU A 172 -2.85 -11.92 14.70
C GLU A 172 -4.18 -12.65 14.45
N VAL A 173 -5.30 -11.95 14.60
CA VAL A 173 -6.66 -12.53 14.56
C VAL A 173 -7.01 -13.11 13.18
N GLU A 174 -6.63 -12.46 12.08
CA GLU A 174 -6.78 -13.01 10.72
C GLU A 174 -5.86 -14.22 10.49
N LEU A 175 -4.61 -14.15 10.96
CA LEU A 175 -3.63 -15.23 10.81
C LEU A 175 -4.00 -16.47 11.64
N GLU A 176 -4.64 -16.31 12.81
CA GLU A 176 -5.19 -17.42 13.59
C GLU A 176 -6.24 -18.19 12.79
N ALA A 177 -7.10 -17.50 12.04
CA ALA A 177 -8.10 -18.11 11.17
C ALA A 177 -7.44 -18.79 9.95
N ALA A 178 -6.48 -18.13 9.29
CA ALA A 178 -5.71 -18.73 8.18
C ALA A 178 -4.98 -20.02 8.62
N LEU A 179 -4.33 -20.00 9.79
CA LEU A 179 -3.64 -21.17 10.36
C LEU A 179 -4.60 -22.31 10.69
N ARG A 180 -5.85 -22.03 11.06
CA ARG A 180 -6.87 -23.07 11.22
C ARG A 180 -7.13 -23.79 9.91
N PHE A 181 -7.35 -23.07 8.81
CA PHE A 181 -7.60 -23.69 7.50
C PHE A 181 -6.37 -24.45 6.97
N ALA A 182 -5.16 -23.94 7.17
CA ALA A 182 -3.90 -24.66 6.86
C ALA A 182 -3.72 -25.96 7.67
N LYS A 183 -4.28 -26.03 8.89
CA LYS A 183 -4.28 -27.27 9.70
C LYS A 183 -5.27 -28.29 9.14
N GLU A 184 -6.50 -27.84 8.85
CA GLU A 184 -7.60 -28.67 8.35
C GLU A 184 -7.36 -29.17 6.92
N ASN A 185 -6.75 -28.36 6.05
CA ASN A 185 -6.56 -28.63 4.62
C ASN A 185 -5.15 -28.24 4.13
N PRO A 186 -4.10 -29.04 4.41
CA PRO A 186 -2.74 -28.76 3.98
C PRO A 186 -2.57 -28.76 2.44
N GLY A 187 -1.77 -27.83 1.92
CA GLY A 187 -1.50 -27.63 0.50
C GLY A 187 -2.49 -26.71 -0.21
N ALA A 188 -3.41 -26.07 0.53
CA ALA A 188 -4.37 -25.12 -0.02
C ALA A 188 -3.72 -23.74 -0.23
N LEU A 189 -4.13 -23.03 -1.29
CA LEU A 189 -3.65 -21.66 -1.53
C LEU A 189 -4.37 -20.70 -0.56
N ILE A 190 -3.62 -19.95 0.25
CA ILE A 190 -4.18 -19.05 1.26
C ILE A 190 -3.97 -17.61 0.81
N LEU A 191 -5.07 -16.88 0.59
CA LEU A 191 -5.09 -15.48 0.16
C LEU A 191 -5.47 -14.58 1.33
N LEU A 192 -4.70 -13.51 1.55
CA LEU A 192 -4.91 -12.49 2.57
C LEU A 192 -4.90 -11.07 1.95
N ASP A 193 -5.79 -10.17 2.36
CA ASP A 193 -5.88 -8.77 1.84
C ASP A 193 -4.89 -7.82 2.54
N ARG A 194 -3.63 -8.23 2.63
CA ARG A 194 -2.60 -7.54 3.43
C ARG A 194 -1.17 -7.90 3.00
N PRO A 195 -0.14 -7.12 3.39
CA PRO A 195 1.24 -7.55 3.18
C PRO A 195 1.59 -8.70 4.13
N LEU A 196 2.52 -9.57 3.73
CA LEU A 196 3.04 -10.67 4.56
C LEU A 196 4.17 -10.23 5.52
N PHE A 197 4.22 -8.93 5.82
CA PHE A 197 5.26 -8.28 6.61
C PHE A 197 4.72 -7.92 7.99
N PHE A 198 5.19 -8.63 9.01
CA PHE A 198 4.76 -8.48 10.40
C PHE A 198 5.94 -8.08 11.30
N ARG A 199 5.69 -7.16 12.22
CA ARG A 199 6.65 -6.60 13.21
C ARG A 199 7.38 -7.73 13.96
N SER A 200 8.70 -7.64 14.08
CA SER A 200 9.53 -8.58 14.84
C SER A 200 9.06 -8.67 16.28
N GLY A 201 9.05 -9.88 16.85
CA GLY A 201 8.56 -10.15 18.21
C GLY A 201 7.04 -10.14 18.39
N SER A 202 6.26 -9.56 17.46
CA SER A 202 4.79 -9.53 17.56
C SER A 202 4.16 -10.94 17.62
N ARG A 203 2.92 -11.04 18.09
CA ARG A 203 2.19 -12.32 18.06
C ARG A 203 1.77 -12.69 16.63
N ALA A 204 1.35 -11.71 15.81
CA ALA A 204 1.12 -11.89 14.38
C ALA A 204 2.32 -12.54 13.67
N ARG A 205 3.55 -12.04 13.91
CA ARG A 205 4.82 -12.61 13.42
C ARG A 205 4.99 -14.09 13.77
N ARG A 206 4.64 -14.50 14.99
CA ARG A 206 4.72 -15.90 15.45
C ARG A 206 3.65 -16.78 14.81
N VAL A 207 2.42 -16.30 14.69
CA VAL A 207 1.32 -17.04 14.04
C VAL A 207 1.61 -17.18 12.54
N PHE A 208 2.12 -16.14 11.87
CA PHE A 208 2.54 -16.22 10.46
C PHE A 208 3.68 -17.23 10.25
N LYS A 209 4.68 -17.28 11.15
CA LYS A 209 5.74 -18.31 11.07
C LYS A 209 5.15 -19.72 11.17
N ALA A 210 4.26 -19.97 12.14
CA ALA A 210 3.57 -21.25 12.29
C ALA A 210 2.64 -21.59 11.10
N LEU A 211 2.08 -20.57 10.44
CA LEU A 211 1.31 -20.72 9.20
C LEU A 211 2.22 -21.20 8.06
N VAL A 212 3.33 -20.51 7.80
CA VAL A 212 4.27 -20.88 6.72
C VAL A 212 4.97 -22.22 6.96
N GLU A 213 5.30 -22.55 8.22
CA GLU A 213 5.81 -23.87 8.61
C GLU A 213 4.81 -25.01 8.36
N ARG A 214 3.50 -24.71 8.37
CA ARG A 214 2.42 -25.68 8.11
C ARG A 214 2.05 -25.75 6.63
N ASP A 215 1.92 -24.59 5.98
CA ASP A 215 1.59 -24.45 4.58
C ASP A 215 2.33 -23.24 3.99
N TRP A 216 3.23 -23.52 3.05
CA TRP A 216 4.01 -22.50 2.37
C TRP A 216 3.20 -21.72 1.33
N ARG A 217 1.98 -22.13 0.99
CA ARG A 217 1.21 -21.55 -0.13
C ARG A 217 0.40 -20.32 0.28
N VAL A 218 1.05 -19.35 0.92
CA VAL A 218 0.44 -18.11 1.40
C VAL A 218 0.76 -16.94 0.47
N VAL A 219 -0.26 -16.17 0.12
CA VAL A 219 -0.21 -14.99 -0.76
C VAL A 219 -0.89 -13.82 -0.07
N GLY A 220 -0.16 -12.70 0.06
CA GLY A 220 -0.70 -11.43 0.53
C GLY A 220 -0.93 -10.48 -0.65
N ILE A 221 -2.12 -9.90 -0.76
CA ILE A 221 -2.50 -9.03 -1.88
C ILE A 221 -2.96 -7.66 -1.34
N PRO A 222 -2.04 -6.84 -0.79
CA PRO A 222 -2.40 -5.57 -0.19
C PRO A 222 -2.86 -4.54 -1.22
N LYS A 223 -4.00 -3.88 -0.92
CA LYS A 223 -4.54 -2.72 -1.66
C LYS A 223 -3.59 -1.52 -1.75
N SER A 224 -2.58 -1.43 -0.89
CA SER A 224 -1.59 -0.33 -0.90
C SER A 224 -0.16 -0.85 -0.80
N SER A 225 0.81 -0.05 -1.28
CA SER A 225 2.22 -0.41 -1.23
C SER A 225 3.09 0.79 -0.84
N SER A 226 3.87 0.61 0.22
CA SER A 226 4.89 1.55 0.69
C SER A 226 6.25 1.40 -0.02
N ILE A 227 6.37 0.44 -0.95
CA ILE A 227 7.62 0.19 -1.70
C ILE A 227 7.88 1.36 -2.65
N ARG A 228 9.04 1.98 -2.50
CA ARG A 228 9.49 3.12 -3.32
C ARG A 228 10.64 2.69 -4.23
N LEU A 229 10.88 3.43 -5.29
CA LEU A 229 12.12 3.35 -6.04
C LEU A 229 13.21 4.20 -5.39
N SER A 230 14.47 4.01 -5.79
CA SER A 230 15.55 4.96 -5.53
C SER A 230 15.28 6.35 -6.11
N SER A 231 14.39 6.45 -7.12
CA SER A 231 13.77 7.70 -7.60
C SER A 231 12.60 8.20 -6.73
N GLY A 232 12.41 7.63 -5.53
CA GLY A 232 11.37 7.89 -4.52
C GLY A 232 9.90 7.76 -4.96
N GLU A 233 9.64 7.53 -6.25
CA GLU A 233 8.34 7.17 -6.81
C GLU A 233 7.81 5.85 -6.23
N SER A 234 6.49 5.62 -6.30
CA SER A 234 5.92 4.29 -6.01
C SER A 234 6.48 3.24 -6.97
N ALA A 235 7.03 2.15 -6.44
CA ALA A 235 7.56 1.06 -7.27
C ALA A 235 6.46 0.38 -8.10
N VAL A 236 5.29 0.12 -7.49
CA VAL A 236 4.13 -0.44 -8.20
C VAL A 236 3.63 0.54 -9.27
N GLY A 237 3.54 1.84 -8.96
CA GLY A 237 3.13 2.86 -9.93
C GLY A 237 4.10 3.01 -11.11
N TYR A 238 5.42 2.92 -10.86
CA TYR A 238 6.42 2.97 -11.92
C TYR A 238 6.35 1.72 -12.83
N VAL A 239 6.30 0.53 -12.22
CA VAL A 239 6.14 -0.74 -12.95
C VAL A 239 4.83 -0.76 -13.74
N ALA A 240 3.74 -0.23 -13.19
CA ALA A 240 2.46 -0.10 -13.90
C ALA A 240 2.57 0.74 -15.18
N ARG A 241 3.26 1.89 -15.13
CA ARG A 241 3.48 2.73 -16.32
C ARG A 241 4.39 2.08 -17.36
N LEU A 242 5.32 1.22 -16.95
CA LEU A 242 6.13 0.41 -17.88
C LEU A 242 5.27 -0.72 -18.50
N GLY A 243 4.57 -1.49 -17.67
CA GLY A 243 3.68 -2.58 -18.11
C GLY A 243 2.61 -2.10 -19.08
N ASN A 244 1.97 -0.95 -18.82
CA ASN A 244 0.99 -0.36 -19.73
C ASN A 244 1.60 0.01 -21.10
N ARG A 245 2.88 0.37 -21.15
CA ARG A 245 3.60 0.72 -22.38
C ARG A 245 4.01 -0.51 -23.20
N LEU A 246 4.44 -1.56 -22.50
CA LEU A 246 4.91 -2.82 -23.09
C LEU A 246 3.76 -3.73 -23.53
N PHE A 247 2.76 -3.91 -22.66
CA PHE A 247 1.67 -4.88 -22.82
C PHE A 247 0.36 -4.27 -23.33
N LYS A 248 0.26 -2.93 -23.47
CA LYS A 248 -0.85 -2.21 -24.14
C LYS A 248 -2.27 -2.72 -23.83
N GLY A 249 -2.56 -2.96 -22.55
CA GLY A 249 -3.86 -3.47 -22.11
C GLY A 249 -3.92 -4.99 -21.87
N LEU A 250 -2.87 -5.77 -22.13
CA LEU A 250 -2.84 -7.18 -21.72
C LEU A 250 -2.50 -7.31 -20.21
N PRO A 251 -3.03 -8.32 -19.50
CA PRO A 251 -2.59 -8.64 -18.14
C PRO A 251 -1.09 -8.98 -18.10
N TRP A 252 -0.44 -8.65 -16.99
CA TRP A 252 1.00 -8.89 -16.81
C TRP A 252 1.39 -9.08 -15.36
N ALA A 253 2.51 -9.75 -15.15
CA ALA A 253 3.20 -9.90 -13.87
C ALA A 253 4.62 -9.33 -13.98
N TYR A 254 5.12 -8.81 -12.87
CA TYR A 254 6.50 -8.34 -12.72
C TYR A 254 7.09 -8.90 -11.42
N TYR A 255 8.17 -9.65 -11.54
CA TYR A 255 8.87 -10.25 -10.41
C TYR A 255 10.39 -10.35 -10.67
N PRO A 256 11.26 -10.16 -9.66
CA PRO A 256 10.98 -9.62 -8.33
C PRO A 256 10.95 -8.08 -8.29
N LEU A 257 10.10 -7.53 -7.41
CA LEU A 257 10.26 -6.19 -6.84
C LEU A 257 11.19 -6.23 -5.62
N LEU A 258 10.88 -7.02 -4.59
CA LEU A 258 11.76 -7.26 -3.45
C LEU A 258 11.81 -8.76 -3.22
N GLU A 259 12.95 -9.30 -2.81
CA GLU A 259 13.05 -10.73 -2.55
C GLU A 259 14.14 -11.02 -1.51
N GLY A 260 14.03 -12.17 -0.83
CA GLY A 260 15.12 -12.73 -0.04
C GLY A 260 14.66 -13.66 1.08
N GLU A 261 15.48 -14.67 1.39
CA GLU A 261 15.25 -15.72 2.40
C GLU A 261 15.01 -15.22 3.83
N ARG A 262 15.47 -14.00 4.15
CA ARG A 262 15.26 -13.37 5.47
C ARG A 262 14.21 -12.26 5.42
N LEU A 263 13.67 -11.97 4.24
CA LEU A 263 12.66 -10.93 4.06
C LEU A 263 11.40 -11.31 4.82
N GLY A 264 10.93 -10.42 5.68
CA GLY A 264 9.85 -10.74 6.61
C GLY A 264 10.09 -12.04 7.37
N GLY A 265 11.34 -12.33 7.78
CA GLY A 265 11.76 -13.36 8.75
C GLY A 265 11.35 -14.83 8.52
N VAL A 266 10.70 -15.16 7.41
CA VAL A 266 10.48 -16.52 6.89
C VAL A 266 10.94 -16.64 5.43
N GLY A 267 11.36 -15.53 4.84
CA GLY A 267 11.60 -15.42 3.41
C GLY A 267 10.32 -15.03 2.69
N LEU A 268 10.43 -14.02 1.84
CA LEU A 268 9.32 -13.53 1.01
C LEU A 268 9.83 -13.18 -0.38
N GLY A 269 9.01 -13.50 -1.39
CA GLY A 269 9.07 -12.86 -2.69
C GLY A 269 8.00 -11.76 -2.75
N VAL A 270 8.31 -10.64 -3.39
CA VAL A 270 7.36 -9.55 -3.63
C VAL A 270 7.42 -9.17 -5.09
N GLY A 271 6.27 -9.16 -5.76
CA GLY A 271 6.11 -8.68 -7.13
C GLY A 271 4.96 -7.69 -7.27
N ALA A 272 4.63 -7.38 -8.52
CA ALA A 272 3.43 -6.65 -8.88
C ALA A 272 2.70 -7.37 -10.01
N ALA A 273 1.37 -7.31 -10.01
CA ALA A 273 0.55 -7.90 -11.05
C ALA A 273 -0.56 -6.94 -11.46
N ARG A 274 -0.98 -7.04 -12.73
CA ARG A 274 -2.22 -6.49 -13.25
C ARG A 274 -2.96 -7.63 -13.94
N LEU A 275 -4.07 -8.07 -13.36
CA LEU A 275 -4.78 -9.28 -13.79
C LEU A 275 -5.84 -9.05 -14.89
N SER A 276 -6.20 -7.80 -15.18
CA SER A 276 -7.14 -7.44 -16.26
C SER A 276 -6.71 -6.16 -16.98
N PRO A 277 -7.21 -5.91 -18.21
CA PRO A 277 -6.81 -4.76 -19.03
C PRO A 277 -6.95 -3.39 -18.36
N ASP A 278 -8.08 -3.16 -17.69
CA ASP A 278 -8.48 -1.85 -17.18
C ASP A 278 -8.26 -1.71 -15.66
N ALA A 279 -7.74 -2.74 -15.00
CA ALA A 279 -7.46 -2.72 -13.57
C ALA A 279 -6.17 -1.98 -13.21
N ALA A 280 -6.15 -1.45 -11.99
CA ALA A 280 -4.92 -1.01 -11.35
C ALA A 280 -3.98 -2.20 -11.11
N ALA A 281 -2.68 -1.99 -11.29
CA ALA A 281 -1.68 -2.94 -10.84
C ALA A 281 -1.56 -2.88 -9.31
N PHE A 282 -1.42 -4.05 -8.68
CA PHE A 282 -1.30 -4.18 -7.23
C PHE A 282 -0.04 -4.99 -6.86
N ARG A 283 0.31 -4.93 -5.57
CA ARG A 283 1.43 -5.66 -5.00
C ARG A 283 1.00 -7.08 -4.65
N VAL A 284 1.87 -8.05 -4.89
CA VAL A 284 1.68 -9.44 -4.46
C VAL A 284 2.89 -9.86 -3.63
N ASP A 285 2.63 -10.22 -2.38
CA ASP A 285 3.59 -10.86 -1.48
C ASP A 285 3.35 -12.37 -1.51
N VAL A 286 4.44 -13.14 -1.56
CA VAL A 286 4.44 -14.60 -1.50
C VAL A 286 5.49 -15.08 -0.51
N THR A 287 5.33 -16.26 0.06
CA THR A 287 6.43 -16.93 0.78
C THR A 287 7.62 -17.18 -0.16
N TRP A 288 8.82 -17.30 0.41
CA TRP A 288 10.01 -17.62 -0.38
C TRP A 288 9.90 -18.99 -1.05
N GLU A 289 9.41 -20.01 -0.34
CA GLU A 289 9.19 -21.34 -0.90
C GLU A 289 8.18 -21.33 -2.04
N LEU A 290 7.15 -20.47 -1.99
CA LEU A 290 6.21 -20.30 -3.10
C LEU A 290 6.88 -19.61 -4.30
N ALA A 291 7.65 -18.54 -4.06
CA ALA A 291 8.40 -17.83 -5.11
C ALA A 291 9.46 -18.69 -5.82
N VAL A 292 10.05 -19.66 -5.11
CA VAL A 292 11.09 -20.56 -5.64
C VAL A 292 10.49 -21.79 -6.33
N ARG A 293 9.32 -22.28 -5.88
CA ARG A 293 8.72 -23.53 -6.39
C ARG A 293 7.65 -23.32 -7.46
N ALA A 294 6.91 -22.23 -7.40
CA ALA A 294 5.95 -21.86 -8.42
C ALA A 294 6.50 -20.68 -9.23
N ASP A 295 6.35 -20.72 -10.55
CA ASP A 295 6.61 -19.51 -11.32
C ASP A 295 5.61 -18.43 -10.92
N PHE A 296 6.09 -17.20 -10.78
CA PHE A 296 5.28 -16.08 -10.33
C PHE A 296 4.25 -15.69 -11.39
N ASP A 297 4.53 -15.96 -12.67
CA ASP A 297 3.56 -15.77 -13.75
C ASP A 297 2.42 -16.82 -13.70
N TYR A 298 2.73 -18.09 -13.41
CA TYR A 298 1.74 -19.13 -13.17
C TYR A 298 0.83 -18.80 -11.98
N LEU A 299 1.40 -18.32 -10.86
CA LEU A 299 0.61 -17.85 -9.72
C LEU A 299 -0.26 -16.65 -10.11
N ALA A 300 0.27 -15.67 -10.86
CA ALA A 300 -0.52 -14.55 -11.34
C ALA A 300 -1.66 -15.01 -12.26
N GLY A 301 -1.44 -16.04 -13.08
CA GLY A 301 -2.47 -16.67 -13.92
C GLY A 301 -3.55 -17.39 -13.12
N MET A 302 -3.18 -18.09 -12.03
CA MET A 302 -4.16 -18.64 -11.08
C MET A 302 -4.99 -17.53 -10.44
N LEU A 303 -4.36 -16.45 -9.97
CA LEU A 303 -5.06 -15.30 -9.40
C LEU A 303 -5.95 -14.60 -10.43
N ALA A 304 -5.54 -14.56 -11.70
CA ALA A 304 -6.35 -14.04 -12.81
C ALA A 304 -7.61 -14.88 -13.05
N TYR A 305 -7.50 -16.21 -12.97
CA TYR A 305 -8.64 -17.11 -13.08
C TYR A 305 -9.63 -16.98 -11.90
N LEU A 306 -9.19 -16.47 -10.74
CA LEU A 306 -10.05 -16.20 -9.58
C LEU A 306 -10.78 -14.85 -9.64
N GLN A 307 -10.78 -14.13 -10.76
CA GLN A 307 -11.39 -12.81 -10.88
C GLN A 307 -12.92 -12.85 -10.97
N ASP A 308 -13.54 -11.70 -10.68
CA ASP A 308 -14.96 -11.47 -10.91
C ASP A 308 -15.21 -11.10 -12.38
N PHE A 309 -16.00 -11.90 -13.10
CA PHE A 309 -16.35 -11.61 -14.50
C PHE A 309 -17.04 -10.25 -14.70
N THR A 310 -17.77 -9.76 -13.68
CA THR A 310 -18.49 -8.48 -13.73
C THR A 310 -17.64 -7.28 -13.31
N SER A 311 -16.46 -7.51 -12.72
CA SER A 311 -15.56 -6.47 -12.22
C SER A 311 -14.12 -7.03 -12.10
N PRO A 312 -13.48 -7.38 -13.23
CA PRO A 312 -12.18 -8.02 -13.22
C PRO A 312 -11.09 -7.03 -12.81
N GLY A 313 -10.06 -7.53 -12.12
CA GLY A 313 -8.93 -6.73 -11.65
C GLY A 313 -8.41 -7.12 -10.28
N TYR A 314 -9.17 -7.92 -9.53
CA TYR A 314 -8.82 -8.38 -8.19
C TYR A 314 -9.50 -9.73 -7.90
N PRO A 315 -8.89 -10.65 -7.12
CA PRO A 315 -9.50 -11.94 -6.85
C PRO A 315 -10.87 -11.83 -6.15
N LEU A 316 -11.89 -12.44 -6.74
CA LEU A 316 -13.25 -12.52 -6.22
C LEU A 316 -13.32 -13.13 -4.80
N PRO A 317 -12.54 -14.17 -4.43
CA PRO A 317 -12.50 -14.67 -3.06
C PRO A 317 -12.22 -13.58 -2.01
N LEU A 318 -11.21 -12.73 -2.25
CA LEU A 318 -10.85 -11.62 -1.37
C LEU A 318 -11.92 -10.53 -1.37
N LYS A 319 -12.47 -10.16 -2.54
CA LYS A 319 -13.60 -9.21 -2.66
C LYS A 319 -14.81 -9.64 -1.82
N ILE A 320 -15.13 -10.94 -1.80
CA ILE A 320 -16.25 -11.50 -1.02
C ILE A 320 -15.96 -11.44 0.48
N VAL A 321 -14.81 -11.97 0.94
CA VAL A 321 -14.52 -11.96 2.40
C VAL A 321 -14.33 -10.55 2.93
N HIS A 322 -13.83 -9.62 2.12
CA HIS A 322 -13.72 -8.22 2.51
C HIS A 322 -15.08 -7.55 2.74
N ASN A 323 -16.08 -7.85 1.92
CA ASN A 323 -17.44 -7.33 2.15
C ASN A 323 -18.10 -7.98 3.38
N LEU A 324 -17.76 -9.23 3.70
CA LEU A 324 -18.26 -9.96 4.87
C LEU A 324 -17.55 -9.58 6.18
N SER A 325 -16.27 -9.17 6.12
CA SER A 325 -15.47 -8.76 7.29
C SER A 325 -15.90 -7.39 7.83
N ARG A 326 -16.47 -6.53 6.99
CA ARG A 326 -16.94 -5.18 7.38
C ARG A 326 -17.95 -5.24 8.53
N ILE A 327 -17.75 -4.33 9.48
CA ILE A 327 -18.64 -4.06 10.62
C ILE A 327 -19.44 -2.80 10.27
N SER A 328 -20.77 -2.91 10.17
CA SER A 328 -21.65 -1.76 9.91
C SER A 328 -21.81 -0.88 11.17
N ASP A 329 -22.34 0.32 11.01
CA ASP A 329 -22.57 1.23 12.16
C ASP A 329 -23.72 0.74 13.05
N ASP A 330 -24.74 0.09 12.48
CA ASP A 330 -25.80 -0.60 13.24
C ASP A 330 -25.22 -1.77 14.04
N GLU A 331 -24.38 -2.59 13.41
CA GLU A 331 -23.69 -3.73 14.03
C GLU A 331 -22.76 -3.28 15.16
N LEU A 332 -22.06 -2.15 14.96
CA LEU A 332 -21.21 -1.53 15.98
C LEU A 332 -22.02 -0.98 17.15
N SER A 333 -23.21 -0.42 16.88
CA SER A 333 -24.09 0.15 17.90
C SER A 333 -24.69 -0.97 18.77
N MET A 334 -25.13 -2.08 18.18
CA MET A 334 -25.56 -3.27 18.91
C MET A 334 -24.42 -3.87 19.74
N ASP A 335 -23.20 -3.98 19.19
CA ASP A 335 -22.04 -4.48 19.93
C ASP A 335 -21.68 -3.56 21.13
N ARG A 336 -21.88 -2.24 21.01
CA ARG A 336 -21.70 -1.27 22.09
C ARG A 336 -22.73 -1.46 23.20
N GLU A 337 -24.01 -1.61 22.86
CA GLU A 337 -25.10 -1.82 23.81
C GLU A 337 -24.92 -3.14 24.60
N LEU A 338 -24.66 -4.24 23.89
CA LEU A 338 -24.41 -5.55 24.50
C LEU A 338 -23.19 -5.52 25.45
N LEU A 339 -22.11 -4.82 25.08
CA LEU A 339 -20.95 -4.69 25.95
C LEU A 339 -21.25 -3.84 27.20
N LEU A 340 -22.06 -2.77 27.09
CA LEU A 340 -22.46 -1.96 28.25
C LEU A 340 -23.39 -2.71 29.19
N GLU A 341 -24.27 -3.57 28.67
CA GLU A 341 -25.12 -4.47 29.45
C GLU A 341 -24.26 -5.46 30.26
N GLU A 342 -23.31 -6.14 29.61
CA GLU A 342 -22.38 -7.08 30.26
C GLU A 342 -21.45 -6.37 31.28
N LEU A 343 -20.99 -5.15 30.98
CA LEU A 343 -20.26 -4.29 31.93
C LEU A 343 -21.17 -3.69 33.03
N GLY A 344 -22.47 -3.99 33.01
CA GLY A 344 -23.42 -3.76 34.09
C GLY A 344 -23.85 -2.30 34.26
N VAL A 345 -23.97 -1.51 33.18
CA VAL A 345 -24.17 -0.04 33.22
C VAL A 345 -25.31 0.44 34.15
N GLY A 346 -26.33 -0.40 34.38
CA GLY A 346 -27.42 -0.14 35.32
C GLY A 346 -27.01 -0.10 36.81
N ARG A 347 -25.82 -0.57 37.18
CA ARG A 347 -25.30 -0.56 38.56
C ARG A 347 -24.50 0.72 38.83
N ALA A 348 -24.68 1.32 40.01
CA ALA A 348 -24.12 2.64 40.34
C ALA A 348 -22.58 2.72 40.26
N GLU A 349 -21.87 1.64 40.62
CA GLU A 349 -20.40 1.55 40.57
C GLU A 349 -19.89 0.64 39.44
N SER A 350 -20.63 0.53 38.33
CA SER A 350 -20.24 -0.32 37.21
C SER A 350 -19.05 0.21 36.42
N ALA A 351 -18.26 -0.73 35.87
CA ALA A 351 -17.24 -0.42 34.87
C ALA A 351 -17.85 0.24 33.62
N GLY A 352 -19.07 -0.13 33.23
CA GLY A 352 -19.79 0.47 32.12
C GLY A 352 -20.05 1.98 32.28
N ARG A 353 -20.41 2.46 33.49
CA ARG A 353 -20.64 3.89 33.73
C ARG A 353 -19.34 4.70 33.62
N ARG A 354 -18.26 4.21 34.24
CA ARG A 354 -16.93 4.84 34.16
C ARG A 354 -16.42 4.88 32.71
N LEU A 355 -16.62 3.80 31.95
CA LEU A 355 -16.28 3.74 30.53
C LEU A 355 -17.04 4.80 29.71
N LEU A 356 -18.34 5.02 29.96
CA LEU A 356 -19.10 6.07 29.29
C LEU A 356 -18.62 7.48 29.65
N GLU A 357 -18.25 7.72 30.91
CA GLU A 357 -17.69 9.00 31.38
C GLU A 357 -16.33 9.29 30.70
N ASP A 358 -15.43 8.30 30.67
CA ASP A 358 -14.12 8.39 29.99
C ASP A 358 -14.27 8.54 28.45
N SER A 359 -15.23 7.83 27.84
CA SER A 359 -15.48 7.91 26.40
C SER A 359 -16.13 9.21 25.96
N GLY A 360 -17.07 9.76 26.72
CA GLY A 360 -17.69 11.05 26.42
C GLY A 360 -16.66 12.19 26.31
N GLY A 361 -15.62 12.16 27.16
CA GLY A 361 -14.53 13.14 27.13
C GLY A 361 -13.51 12.94 25.99
N SER A 362 -13.35 11.71 25.48
CA SER A 362 -12.35 11.37 24.47
C SER A 362 -12.90 11.41 23.03
N GLU A 363 -14.11 10.90 22.79
CA GLU A 363 -14.79 10.92 21.48
C GLU A 363 -15.07 12.37 21.02
N PHE A 364 -15.36 13.27 21.96
CA PHE A 364 -15.49 14.69 21.66
C PHE A 364 -14.18 15.30 21.15
N LYS A 365 -13.02 14.92 21.71
CA LYS A 365 -11.72 15.40 21.22
C LYS A 365 -11.36 14.81 19.87
N SER A 366 -11.59 13.51 19.65
CA SER A 366 -11.24 12.85 18.38
C SER A 366 -12.10 13.36 17.22
N LYS A 367 -13.42 13.47 17.41
CA LYS A 367 -14.36 13.94 16.39
C LYS A 367 -14.10 15.37 15.91
N TYR A 368 -13.72 16.26 16.83
CA TYR A 368 -13.50 17.69 16.51
C TYR A 368 -12.07 18.06 16.12
N LEU A 369 -11.04 17.34 16.60
CA LEU A 369 -9.64 17.64 16.24
C LEU A 369 -9.16 16.93 14.96
N TRP A 370 -9.73 15.77 14.64
CA TRP A 370 -9.20 14.91 13.57
C TRP A 370 -10.14 14.67 12.40
N GLY A 371 -11.39 15.17 12.47
CA GLY A 371 -12.38 15.05 11.39
C GLY A 371 -12.70 13.59 11.08
N GLY A 372 -13.63 13.00 11.85
CA GLY A 372 -13.91 11.55 11.89
C GLY A 372 -13.74 10.83 10.55
N VAL A 373 -12.75 9.94 10.47
CA VAL A 373 -12.50 9.06 9.33
C VAL A 373 -13.62 8.01 9.29
N GLY A 374 -14.58 8.21 8.38
CA GLY A 374 -15.64 7.26 8.03
C GLY A 374 -15.23 6.30 6.92
#